data_AF-A0A519R0V7-F1
#
_entry.id   AF-A0A519R0V7-F1
#
_cell.length_a   1.000
_cell.length_b   1.000
_cell.length_c   1.000
_cell.angle_alpha   90.00
_cell.angle_beta   90.00
_cell.angle_gamma   90.00
#
_symmetry.space_group_name_H-M   'P 1'
#
loop_
_entity.id
_entity.type
_entity.pdbx_description
1 polymer ?
#
loop_
_entity_poly.entity_id
_entity_poly.type
_entity_poly.pdbx_seq_one_letter_code
_entity_poly.pdbx_strand_id
1 'polypeptide(L)'
;MLQIDKTAEQNRIIVTISENVTDDSQGFNMILKSPSTLKTFNIDLPENTSTHKNRFDEFLLDTSIFNDMIEGQYVYFIYQKAGNKILETGLLEISDATKVDVFISIEQDEADDDIIFYTGQNTTNMNDDTY
;
A
#
# COMPACT_ATOMS: atom_id res chain seq x y z
N MET A 1 -11.10 3.06 3.12
CA MET A 1 -9.64 2.92 3.27
C MET A 1 -9.26 1.63 2.59
N LEU A 2 -8.28 1.66 1.69
CA LEU A 2 -7.78 0.49 0.98
C LEU A 2 -6.61 -0.12 1.78
N GLN A 3 -6.43 -1.43 1.68
CA GLN A 3 -5.34 -2.15 2.31
C GLN A 3 -4.67 -3.05 1.29
N ILE A 4 -3.35 -3.00 1.26
CA ILE A 4 -2.48 -3.84 0.44
C ILE A 4 -1.60 -4.66 1.36
N ASP A 5 -1.68 -5.98 1.23
CA ASP A 5 -0.81 -6.93 1.90
C ASP A 5 0.25 -7.41 0.91
N LYS A 6 1.53 -7.12 1.19
CA LYS A 6 2.66 -7.53 0.35
C LYS A 6 2.96 -9.03 0.43
N THR A 7 2.32 -9.76 1.34
CA THR A 7 2.48 -11.22 1.49
C THR A 7 1.47 -12.02 0.67
N ALA A 8 0.37 -11.38 0.24
CA ALA A 8 -0.59 -11.99 -0.66
C ALA A 8 -0.04 -12.06 -2.09
N GLU A 9 -0.43 -13.06 -2.89
CA GLU A 9 -0.10 -13.11 -4.32
C GLU A 9 -0.81 -12.00 -5.11
N GLN A 10 -2.05 -11.71 -4.72
CA GLN A 10 -2.89 -10.69 -5.32
C GLN A 10 -3.64 -9.88 -4.27
N ASN A 11 -3.85 -8.61 -4.56
CA ASN A 11 -4.59 -7.67 -3.74
C ASN A 11 -5.90 -7.29 -4.44
N ARG A 12 -7.01 -7.34 -3.67
CA ARG A 12 -8.35 -7.03 -4.16
C ARG A 12 -8.75 -5.62 -3.75
N ILE A 13 -9.04 -4.76 -4.73
CA ILE A 13 -9.51 -3.39 -4.53
C ILE A 13 -10.98 -3.29 -4.91
N ILE A 14 -11.80 -2.78 -4.01
CA ILE A 14 -13.24 -2.55 -4.22
C ILE A 14 -13.54 -1.07 -4.00
N VAL A 15 -14.14 -0.41 -5.00
CA VAL A 15 -14.43 1.03 -5.01
C VAL A 15 -15.74 1.32 -5.76
N THR A 16 -16.27 2.53 -5.68
CA THR A 16 -17.53 2.91 -6.35
C THR A 16 -17.27 4.05 -7.33
N ILE A 17 -16.60 3.74 -8.44
CA ILE A 17 -16.14 4.76 -9.40
C ILE A 17 -17.01 4.84 -10.65
N SER A 18 -17.60 3.72 -11.09
CA SER A 18 -18.38 3.63 -12.33
C SER A 18 -19.59 4.55 -12.36
N GLU A 19 -20.16 4.93 -11.20
CA GLU A 19 -21.28 5.88 -11.15
C GLU A 19 -20.91 7.30 -11.61
N ASN A 20 -19.62 7.63 -11.62
CA ASN A 20 -19.10 8.96 -11.93
C ASN A 20 -18.38 9.02 -13.30
N VAL A 21 -18.39 7.93 -14.05
CA VAL A 21 -17.68 7.77 -15.33
C VAL A 21 -18.50 8.37 -16.47
N THR A 22 -17.84 9.10 -17.37
CA THR A 22 -18.49 9.65 -18.58
C THR A 22 -18.27 8.80 -19.83
N ASP A 23 -17.28 7.89 -19.82
CA ASP A 23 -16.90 6.99 -20.91
C ASP A 23 -16.07 5.82 -20.36
N ASP A 24 -16.68 4.63 -20.28
CA ASP A 24 -16.08 3.43 -19.71
C ASP A 24 -15.06 2.74 -20.62
N SER A 25 -14.95 3.14 -21.89
CA SER A 25 -14.10 2.49 -22.89
C SER A 25 -12.59 2.67 -22.65
N GLN A 26 -12.19 3.60 -21.79
CA GLN A 26 -10.79 4.02 -21.65
C GLN A 26 -10.08 3.49 -20.39
N GLY A 27 -10.79 2.74 -19.53
CA GLY A 27 -10.22 2.19 -18.30
C GLY A 27 -9.79 3.26 -17.28
N PHE A 28 -9.11 2.80 -16.23
CA PHE A 28 -8.79 3.62 -15.06
C PHE A 28 -7.29 3.59 -14.73
N ASN A 29 -6.83 4.66 -14.09
CA ASN A 29 -5.49 4.76 -13.54
C ASN A 29 -5.57 5.19 -12.07
N MET A 30 -4.75 4.57 -11.21
CA MET A 30 -4.60 4.91 -9.81
C MET A 30 -3.24 5.55 -9.57
N ILE A 31 -3.23 6.72 -8.95
CA ILE A 31 -2.02 7.41 -8.49
C ILE A 31 -1.90 7.26 -6.99
N LEU A 32 -0.78 6.74 -6.51
CA LEU A 32 -0.44 6.66 -5.09
C LEU A 32 0.63 7.68 -4.75
N LYS A 33 0.40 8.49 -3.71
CA LYS A 33 1.35 9.47 -3.19
C LYS A 33 1.75 9.12 -1.77
N SER A 34 3.05 8.91 -1.55
CA SER A 34 3.62 8.71 -0.22
C SER A 34 3.83 10.08 0.45
N PRO A 35 3.19 10.37 1.59
CA PRO A 35 3.43 11.60 2.33
C PRO A 35 4.81 11.62 3.00
N SER A 36 5.39 10.46 3.32
CA SER A 36 6.68 10.32 3.98
C SER A 36 7.87 10.46 3.02
N THR A 37 7.77 9.92 1.80
CA THR A 37 8.87 9.94 0.82
C THR A 37 8.66 10.91 -0.33
N LEU A 38 7.46 11.50 -0.44
CA LEU A 38 7.03 12.34 -1.56
C LEU A 38 7.07 11.64 -2.94
N LYS A 39 7.30 10.31 -2.97
CA LYS A 39 7.25 9.51 -4.19
C LYS A 39 5.81 9.37 -4.68
N THR A 40 5.67 9.33 -6.00
CA THR A 40 4.40 9.10 -6.69
C THR A 40 4.52 7.85 -7.55
N PHE A 41 3.51 7.00 -7.49
CA PHE A 41 3.41 5.77 -8.27
C PHE A 41 2.14 5.82 -9.13
N ASN A 42 2.24 5.39 -10.38
CA ASN A 42 1.10 5.32 -11.31
C ASN A 42 0.82 3.84 -11.60
N ILE A 43 -0.40 3.42 -11.34
CA ILE A 43 -0.85 2.04 -11.47
C ILE A 43 -2.00 2.03 -12.46
N ASP A 44 -1.85 1.27 -13.54
CA ASP A 44 -2.97 1.00 -14.43
C ASP A 44 -3.88 -0.04 -13.78
N LEU A 45 -5.15 0.32 -13.56
CA LEU A 45 -6.12 -0.62 -13.01
C LEU A 45 -6.59 -1.57 -14.13
N PRO A 46 -6.65 -2.89 -13.85
CA PRO A 46 -7.10 -3.88 -14.83
C PRO A 46 -8.60 -3.77 -15.08
N GLU A 47 -9.14 -4.69 -15.88
CA GLU A 47 -10.58 -4.76 -16.12
C GLU A 47 -11.36 -4.98 -14.80
N ASN A 48 -12.52 -4.33 -14.68
CA ASN A 48 -13.44 -4.53 -13.56
C ASN A 48 -14.00 -5.96 -13.57
N THR A 49 -13.62 -6.73 -12.55
CA THR A 49 -14.01 -8.14 -12.32
C THR A 49 -15.31 -8.30 -11.53
N SER A 50 -15.93 -7.21 -11.07
CA SER A 50 -17.14 -7.22 -10.27
C SER A 50 -18.30 -7.90 -11.01
N THR A 51 -19.00 -8.79 -10.32
CA THR A 51 -20.28 -9.36 -10.76
C THR A 51 -21.44 -8.38 -10.57
N HIS A 52 -21.21 -7.27 -9.86
CA HIS A 52 -22.20 -6.26 -9.51
C HIS A 52 -21.74 -4.87 -9.98
N LYS A 53 -21.47 -4.73 -11.28
CA LYS A 53 -20.92 -3.50 -11.90
C LYS A 53 -21.77 -2.24 -11.69
N ASN A 54 -23.05 -2.39 -11.32
CA ASN A 54 -23.93 -1.28 -10.99
C ASN A 54 -23.82 -0.78 -9.54
N ARG A 55 -23.03 -1.46 -8.70
CA ARG A 55 -22.87 -1.12 -7.27
C ARG A 55 -21.44 -0.77 -6.93
N PHE A 56 -20.49 -1.54 -7.44
CA PHE A 56 -19.08 -1.35 -7.17
C PHE A 56 -18.23 -1.93 -8.29
N ASP A 57 -17.02 -1.41 -8.36
CA ASP A 57 -15.93 -1.88 -9.21
C ASP A 57 -14.96 -2.71 -8.38
N GLU A 58 -14.45 -3.78 -8.98
CA GLU A 58 -13.53 -4.71 -8.34
C GLU A 58 -12.31 -4.96 -9.23
N PHE A 59 -11.12 -4.74 -8.68
CA PHE A 59 -9.86 -4.90 -9.36
C PHE A 59 -8.97 -5.88 -8.60
N LEU A 60 -8.38 -6.83 -9.34
CA LEU A 60 -7.38 -7.76 -8.80
C LEU A 60 -6.00 -7.33 -9.30
N LEU A 61 -5.15 -6.89 -8.36
CA LEU A 61 -3.80 -6.41 -8.65
C LEU A 61 -2.77 -7.43 -8.20
N ASP A 62 -1.79 -7.71 -9.06
CA ASP A 62 -0.63 -8.50 -8.67
C ASP A 62 0.21 -7.74 -7.64
N THR A 63 0.65 -8.43 -6.60
CA THR A 63 1.41 -7.80 -5.51
C THR A 63 2.76 -7.24 -5.97
N SER A 64 3.32 -7.75 -7.06
CA SER A 64 4.59 -7.27 -7.62
C SER A 64 4.56 -5.77 -7.97
N ILE A 65 3.38 -5.21 -8.26
CA ILE A 65 3.18 -3.77 -8.50
C ILE A 65 3.63 -2.92 -7.30
N PHE A 66 3.55 -3.46 -6.08
CA PHE A 66 3.83 -2.76 -4.83
C PHE A 66 5.24 -3.06 -4.27
N ASN A 67 6.08 -3.81 -4.98
CA ASN A 67 7.39 -4.24 -4.46
C ASN A 67 8.31 -3.06 -4.13
N ASP A 68 8.33 -2.04 -5.00
CA ASP A 68 9.15 -0.82 -4.84
C ASP A 68 8.56 0.19 -3.85
N MET A 69 7.36 -0.08 -3.33
CA MET A 69 6.67 0.76 -2.37
C MET A 69 7.07 0.34 -0.95
N ILE A 70 7.41 1.35 -0.14
CA ILE A 70 7.66 1.15 1.28
C ILE A 70 6.32 0.91 2.00
N GLU A 71 6.36 0.17 3.10
CA GLU A 71 5.18 0.03 3.96
C GLU A 71 4.79 1.38 4.58
N GLY A 72 3.50 1.52 4.87
CA GLY A 72 2.91 2.72 5.46
C GLY A 72 1.72 3.25 4.68
N GLN A 73 1.36 4.50 4.97
CA GLN A 73 0.16 5.15 4.43
C GLN A 73 0.45 5.92 3.14
N TYR A 74 -0.49 5.86 2.22
CA TYR A 74 -0.50 6.53 0.94
C TYR A 74 -1.84 7.24 0.73
N VAL A 75 -1.81 8.38 0.03
CA VAL A 75 -3.03 8.98 -0.51
C VAL A 75 -3.21 8.44 -1.93
N TYR A 76 -4.37 7.83 -2.22
CA TYR A 76 -4.70 7.36 -3.55
C TYR A 76 -5.66 8.30 -4.26
N PHE A 77 -5.53 8.35 -5.58
CA PHE A 77 -6.42 9.05 -6.50
C PHE A 77 -6.74 8.12 -7.65
N ILE A 78 -8.01 7.92 -7.98
CA ILE A 78 -8.42 7.14 -9.15
C ILE A 78 -8.92 8.11 -10.23
N TYR A 79 -8.36 7.97 -11.42
CA TYR A 79 -8.68 8.76 -12.60
C TYR A 79 -9.31 7.89 -13.68
N GLN A 80 -10.22 8.51 -14.42
CA GLN A 80 -10.56 8.05 -15.76
C GLN A 80 -9.41 8.44 -16.72
N LYS A 81 -8.87 7.51 -17.50
CA LYS A 81 -7.76 7.80 -18.42
C LYS A 81 -8.15 8.87 -19.45
N ALA A 82 -9.40 8.83 -19.91
CA ALA A 82 -9.99 9.90 -20.69
C ALA A 82 -10.38 11.08 -19.77
N GLY A 83 -9.69 12.22 -19.92
CA GLY A 83 -10.15 13.49 -19.36
C GLY A 83 -9.58 13.89 -18.01
N ASN A 84 -8.65 13.12 -17.42
CA ASN A 84 -7.96 13.47 -16.16
C ASN A 84 -8.91 13.83 -15.01
N LYS A 85 -10.13 13.30 -15.02
CA LYS A 85 -11.14 13.51 -13.97
C LYS A 85 -10.83 12.58 -12.81
N ILE A 86 -10.72 13.15 -11.60
CA ILE A 86 -10.65 12.37 -10.36
C ILE A 86 -12.05 11.79 -10.10
N LEU A 87 -12.13 10.47 -10.02
CA LEU A 87 -13.35 9.73 -9.68
C LEU A 87 -13.44 9.44 -8.20
N GLU A 88 -12.29 9.14 -7.56
CA GLU A 88 -12.22 8.83 -6.15
C GLU A 88 -10.89 9.25 -5.54
N THR A 89 -10.89 9.53 -4.24
CA THR A 89 -9.70 9.83 -3.45
C THR A 89 -9.86 9.25 -2.05
N GLY A 90 -8.78 8.74 -1.48
CA GLY A 90 -8.80 8.23 -0.12
C GLY A 90 -7.43 7.85 0.42
N LEU A 91 -7.43 7.08 1.50
CA LEU A 91 -6.23 6.53 2.12
C LEU A 91 -6.07 5.05 1.78
N LEU A 92 -4.82 4.67 1.50
CA LEU A 92 -4.38 3.31 1.27
C LEU A 92 -3.23 3.00 2.24
N GLU A 93 -3.26 1.83 2.85
CA GLU A 93 -2.20 1.32 3.71
C GLU A 93 -1.52 0.13 3.04
N ILE A 94 -0.18 0.14 2.99
CA ILE A 94 0.64 -0.98 2.52
C ILE A 94 1.32 -1.59 3.75
N SER A 95 1.12 -2.88 3.96
CA SER A 95 1.74 -3.64 5.05
C SER A 95 2.38 -4.93 4.54
N ASP A 96 3.29 -5.46 5.34
CA ASP A 96 3.86 -6.80 5.19
C ASP A 96 3.47 -7.60 6.44
N ALA A 97 2.51 -8.52 6.30
CA ALA A 97 1.99 -9.31 7.42
C ALA A 97 3.04 -10.26 8.05
N THR A 98 4.19 -10.49 7.40
CA THR A 98 5.29 -11.26 7.99
C THR A 98 6.13 -10.45 8.96
N LYS A 99 6.08 -9.12 8.87
CA LYS A 99 6.81 -8.24 9.79
C LYS A 99 6.02 -8.10 11.08
N VAL A 100 6.53 -8.70 12.13
CA VAL A 100 6.04 -8.49 13.49
C VAL A 100 6.72 -7.25 14.04
N ASP A 101 5.94 -6.23 14.37
CA ASP A 101 6.43 -5.09 15.14
C ASP A 101 6.90 -5.59 16.51
N VAL A 102 8.23 -5.61 16.71
CA VAL A 102 8.81 -5.94 18.01
C VAL A 102 8.72 -4.68 18.87
N PHE A 103 7.69 -4.62 19.71
CA PHE A 103 7.63 -3.63 20.78
C PHE A 103 8.65 -4.03 21.85
N ILE A 104 9.76 -3.29 21.92
CA ILE A 104 10.69 -3.39 23.05
C ILE A 104 10.02 -2.67 24.22
N SER A 105 9.51 -3.42 25.19
CA SER A 105 9.13 -2.86 26.47
C SER A 105 10.39 -2.38 27.18
N ILE A 106 10.52 -1.08 27.38
CA ILE A 106 11.56 -0.51 28.24
C ILE A 106 11.05 -0.68 29.66
N GLU A 107 11.66 -1.55 30.46
CA GLU A 107 11.45 -1.51 31.90
C GLU A 107 12.00 -0.17 32.40
N GLN A 108 11.08 0.67 32.90
CA GLN A 108 11.44 1.94 33.51
C GLN A 108 12.14 1.62 34.84
N ASP A 109 13.47 1.65 34.83
CA ASP A 109 14.25 1.60 36.07
C ASP A 109 14.05 2.95 36.77
N GLU A 110 13.44 2.94 37.95
CA GLU A 110 13.12 4.14 38.76
C GLU A 110 14.38 4.74 39.42
N ALA A 111 15.54 4.63 38.77
CA ALA A 111 16.82 5.10 39.28
C ALA A 111 17.57 5.89 38.19
N ASP A 112 17.56 7.20 38.41
CA ASP A 112 18.47 8.22 37.90
C ASP A 112 18.27 8.78 36.48
N ASP A 113 18.33 10.12 36.47
CA ASP A 113 18.27 11.02 35.35
C ASP A 113 19.26 10.65 34.22
N ASP A 114 18.83 10.94 32.99
CA ASP A 114 19.65 11.12 31.79
C ASP A 114 20.48 9.91 31.31
N ILE A 115 19.97 9.26 30.24
CA ILE A 115 20.63 9.08 28.93
C ILE A 115 19.90 7.97 28.15
N ILE A 116 19.50 8.25 26.91
CA ILE A 116 19.03 7.23 25.96
C ILE A 116 20.19 6.88 25.03
N PHE A 117 20.70 5.64 25.10
CA PHE A 117 21.60 5.09 24.08
C PHE A 117 20.80 4.30 23.04
N TYR A 118 20.93 4.66 21.77
CA TYR A 118 20.44 3.85 20.65
C TYR A 118 21.58 3.00 20.09
N THR A 119 21.51 1.68 20.25
CA THR A 119 22.33 0.72 19.51
C THR A 119 21.43 -0.28 18.79
N GLY A 120 21.00 0.08 17.57
CA GLY A 120 20.35 -0.87 16.67
C GLY A 120 21.40 -1.79 16.04
N GLN A 121 21.36 -3.08 16.33
CA GLN A 121 22.07 -4.09 15.54
C GLN A 121 21.11 -4.70 14.52
N ASN A 122 21.31 -4.38 13.25
CA ASN A 122 20.78 -5.19 12.15
C ASN A 122 21.58 -6.49 12.11
N THR A 123 21.02 -7.60 12.58
CA THR A 123 21.59 -8.92 12.31
C THR A 123 21.06 -9.41 10.96
N THR A 124 21.82 -9.13 9.90
CA THR A 124 21.70 -9.88 8.65
C THR A 124 22.22 -11.29 8.91
N ASN A 125 21.35 -12.30 8.88
CA ASN A 125 21.77 -13.70 8.87
C ASN A 125 22.58 -13.97 7.58
N MET A 126 23.91 -13.99 7.70
CA MET A 126 24.76 -14.64 6.69
C MET A 126 24.69 -16.14 6.95
N ASN A 127 24.00 -16.87 6.07
CA ASN A 127 24.14 -18.31 5.99
C ASN A 127 25.55 -18.62 5.47
N ASP A 128 26.32 -19.27 6.32
CA ASP A 128 27.61 -19.88 6.01
C ASP A 128 27.35 -21.23 5.34
N ASP A 129 27.42 -21.26 4.00
CA ASP A 129 27.49 -22.52 3.24
C ASP A 129 28.96 -22.77 2.87
N THR A 130 29.60 -23.68 3.61
CA THR A 130 30.83 -24.35 3.21
C THR A 130 30.63 -25.86 3.21
N TYR A 131 30.85 -26.49 2.05
CA TYR A 131 31.57 -27.76 1.89
C TYR A 131 32.08 -27.90 0.45
#